data_AF-A0A415Y7A4-F1
#
_entry.id   AF-A0A415Y7A4-F1
#
_cell.length_a   1.000
_cell.length_b   1.000
_cell.length_c   1.000
_cell.angle_alpha   90.00
_cell.angle_beta   90.00
_cell.angle_gamma   90.00
#
_symmetry.space_group_name_H-M   'P 1'
#
loop_
_entity.id
_entity.type
_entity.pdbx_description
1 polymer ?
#
loop_
_entity_poly.entity_id
_entity_poly.type
_entity_poly.pdbx_seq_one_letter_code
_entity_poly.pdbx_strand_id
1 'polypeptide(L)'
;MDHRKARKIFWICWLLASVVMVLGAILPDEKMQKAVITIGIIIFILGGVIAICFMRCPYCRGSLNLRGFSPDYCPYCGKKI
;
A
#
# COMPACT_ATOMS: atom_id res chain seq x y z
N MET A 1 3.87 0.07 -14.72
CA MET A 1 3.43 -0.80 -13.60
C MET A 1 1.92 -0.84 -13.59
N ASP A 2 1.32 -2.01 -13.81
CA ASP A 2 -0.14 -2.15 -13.89
C ASP A 2 -0.79 -1.80 -12.55
N HIS A 3 -1.92 -1.10 -12.59
CA HIS A 3 -2.72 -0.74 -11.41
C HIS A 3 -3.10 -1.98 -10.57
N ARG A 4 -3.31 -3.14 -11.20
CA ARG A 4 -3.50 -4.44 -10.52
C ARG A 4 -2.26 -4.92 -9.76
N LYS A 5 -1.06 -4.77 -10.33
CA LYS A 5 0.20 -5.14 -9.68
C LYS A 5 0.50 -4.19 -8.52
N ALA A 6 0.26 -2.89 -8.69
CA ALA A 6 0.39 -1.90 -7.63
C ALA A 6 -0.53 -2.20 -6.42
N ARG A 7 -1.77 -2.63 -6.66
CA ARG A 7 -2.68 -3.06 -5.58
C ARG A 7 -2.17 -4.28 -4.82
N LYS A 8 -1.65 -5.29 -5.52
CA LYS A 8 -1.03 -6.46 -4.88
C LYS A 8 0.19 -6.06 -4.05
N ILE A 9 1.06 -5.20 -4.60
CA ILE A 9 2.23 -4.69 -3.90
C ILE A 9 1.81 -3.92 -2.64
N PHE A 10 0.80 -3.06 -2.73
CA PHE A 10 0.26 -2.35 -1.56
C PHE A 10 -0.21 -3.32 -0.47
N TRP A 11 -1.04 -4.31 -0.83
CA TRP A 11 -1.53 -5.30 0.14
C TRP A 11 -0.42 -6.12 0.78
N ILE A 12 0.57 -6.56 -0.01
CA ILE A 12 1.75 -7.28 0.50
C ILE A 12 2.54 -6.38 1.45
N CYS A 13 2.81 -5.14 1.04
CA CYS A 13 3.57 -4.18 1.84
C CYS A 13 2.84 -3.84 3.15
N TRP A 14 1.51 -3.74 3.11
CA TRP A 14 0.66 -3.49 4.27
C TRP A 14 0.63 -4.67 5.25
N LEU A 15 0.49 -5.90 4.74
CA LEU A 15 0.60 -7.13 5.55
C LEU A 15 1.99 -7.23 6.19
N LEU A 16 3.04 -6.99 5.41
CA LEU A 16 4.42 -7.09 5.89
C LEU A 16 4.72 -6.03 6.95
N ALA A 17 4.27 -4.79 6.76
CA ALA A 17 4.35 -3.74 7.77
C ALA A 17 3.57 -4.10 9.05
N SER A 18 2.36 -4.67 8.93
CA SER A 18 1.57 -5.12 10.08
C SER A 18 2.32 -6.20 10.89
N VAL A 19 2.91 -7.19 10.22
CA VAL A 19 3.69 -8.25 10.87
C VAL A 19 4.91 -7.67 11.58
N VAL A 20 5.65 -6.77 10.94
CA VAL A 20 6.83 -6.11 11.52
C VAL A 20 6.45 -5.29 12.76
N MET A 21 5.32 -4.57 12.74
CA MET A 21 4.84 -3.81 13.89
C MET A 21 4.45 -4.70 15.07
N VAL A 22 3.80 -5.84 14.81
CA VAL A 22 3.45 -6.81 15.86
C VAL A 22 4.70 -7.45 16.46
N LEU A 23 5.68 -7.83 15.63
CA LEU A 23 6.98 -8.32 16.09
C LEU A 23 7.72 -7.27 16.93
N GLY A 24 7.67 -6.00 16.50
CA GLY A 24 8.23 -4.88 17.25
C GLY A 24 7.61 -4.72 18.65
N ALA A 25 6.33 -5.02 18.81
CA ALA A 25 5.63 -4.91 20.09
C ALA A 25 5.96 -6.04 21.09
N ILE A 26 6.44 -7.19 20.60
CA ILE A 26 6.77 -8.36 21.44
C ILE A 26 8.22 -8.27 21.97
N LEU A 27 9.07 -7.45 21.36
CA LEU A 27 10.46 -7.28 21.75
C LEU A 27 10.57 -6.46 23.07
N PRO A 28 11.22 -6.99 24.12
CA PRO A 28 11.40 -6.28 25.40
C PRO A 28 12.53 -5.24 25.36
N ASP A 29 13.39 -5.27 24.34
CA ASP A 29 14.52 -4.35 24.17
C ASP A 29 14.09 -2.99 23.60
N GLU A 30 14.13 -1.94 24.41
CA GLU A 30 13.65 -0.60 24.04
C GLU A 30 14.35 0.00 22.80
N LYS A 31 15.65 -0.26 22.65
CA LYS A 31 16.44 0.25 21.50
C LYS A 31 16.09 -0.48 20.21
N MET A 32 15.94 -1.81 20.26
CA MET A 32 15.57 -2.60 19.09
C MET A 32 14.10 -2.39 18.72
N GLN A 33 13.21 -2.25 19.71
CA GLN A 33 11.80 -1.93 19.49
C GLN A 33 11.64 -0.62 18.71
N LYS A 34 12.32 0.46 19.13
CA LYS A 34 12.28 1.76 18.42
C LYS A 34 12.78 1.63 16.98
N ALA A 35 13.85 0.87 16.74
CA ALA A 35 14.38 0.64 15.40
C ALA A 35 13.38 -0.12 14.51
N VAL A 36 12.81 -1.22 15.02
CA VAL A 36 11.85 -2.07 14.29
C VAL A 36 10.56 -1.32 13.96
N ILE A 37 10.02 -0.55 14.92
CA ILE A 37 8.83 0.28 14.71
C ILE A 37 9.10 1.35 13.65
N THR A 38 10.27 2.00 13.69
CA THR A 38 10.65 3.02 12.70
C THR A 38 10.71 2.43 11.29
N ILE A 39 11.30 1.23 11.14
CA ILE A 39 11.33 0.51 9.87
C ILE A 39 9.91 0.16 9.40
N GLY A 40 9.05 -0.33 10.31
CA GLY A 40 7.65 -0.64 10.01
C GLY A 40 6.88 0.57 9.48
N ILE A 41 7.07 1.74 10.08
CA ILE A 41 6.45 3.00 9.64
C ILE A 41 6.94 3.39 8.24
N ILE A 42 8.23 3.28 7.95
CA ILE A 42 8.79 3.61 6.63
C ILE A 42 8.19 2.72 5.55
N ILE A 43 8.09 1.41 5.80
CA ILE A 43 7.48 0.45 4.88
C ILE A 43 6.00 0.79 4.65
N PHE A 44 5.29 1.17 5.71
CA PHE A 44 3.88 1.55 5.62
C PHE A 44 3.66 2.79 4.75
N ILE A 45 4.49 3.83 4.93
CA ILE A 45 4.44 5.06 4.15
C ILE A 45 4.77 4.77 2.69
N LEU A 46 5.83 4.01 2.41
CA LEU A 46 6.21 3.65 1.04
C LEU A 46 5.09 2.87 0.34
N GLY A 47 4.48 1.89 1.02
CA GLY A 47 3.31 1.17 0.51
C GLY A 47 2.16 2.12 0.16
N GLY A 48 1.82 3.04 1.08
CA GLY A 48 0.79 4.05 0.87
C GLY A 48 1.07 4.97 -0.32
N VAL A 49 2.30 5.46 -0.46
CA VAL A 49 2.70 6.32 -1.59
C VAL A 49 2.59 5.57 -2.92
N ILE A 50 3.03 4.31 -2.98
CA ILE A 50 2.86 3.47 -4.17
C ILE A 50 1.38 3.31 -4.51
N ALA A 51 0.52 3.07 -3.52
CA ALA A 51 -0.91 2.95 -3.76
C ALA A 51 -1.54 4.25 -4.26
N ILE A 52 -1.19 5.40 -3.68
CA ILE A 52 -1.73 6.70 -4.08
C ILE A 52 -1.26 7.10 -5.49
N CYS A 53 0.00 6.84 -5.81
CA CYS A 53 0.58 7.19 -7.11
C CYS A 53 0.11 6.25 -8.24
N PHE A 54 0.02 4.94 -7.97
CA PHE A 54 -0.27 3.93 -9.01
C PHE A 54 -1.71 3.47 -9.05
N MET A 55 -2.55 3.74 -8.04
CA MET A 55 -4.01 3.55 -8.15
C MET A 55 -4.70 4.79 -8.72
N ARG A 56 -4.09 5.36 -9.75
CA ARG A 56 -4.67 6.40 -10.59
C ARG A 56 -4.88 5.85 -11.99
N CYS A 57 -6.00 6.20 -12.61
CA CYS A 57 -6.26 5.82 -13.99
C CYS A 57 -5.22 6.49 -14.92
N PRO A 58 -4.60 5.76 -15.87
CA PRO A 58 -3.61 6.34 -16.78
C PRO A 58 -4.21 7.41 -17.72
N TYR A 59 -5.53 7.35 -17.97
CA TYR A 59 -6.21 8.26 -18.91
C TYR A 59 -6.71 9.55 -18.26
N CYS A 60 -7.36 9.46 -17.10
CA CYS A 60 -7.97 10.62 -16.43
C CYS A 60 -7.29 11.02 -15.12
N ARG A 61 -6.28 10.26 -14.66
CA ARG A 61 -5.65 10.40 -13.34
C ARG A 61 -6.60 10.34 -12.15
N GLY A 62 -7.87 9.97 -12.37
CA GLY A 62 -8.85 9.77 -11.31
C GLY A 62 -8.39 8.69 -10.34
N SER A 63 -8.58 8.94 -9.05
CA SER A 63 -8.28 7.99 -7.98
C SER A 63 -9.18 6.76 -8.12
N LEU A 64 -8.61 5.59 -8.38
CA LEU A 64 -9.38 4.36 -8.33
C LEU A 64 -9.70 4.00 -6.89
N ASN A 65 -10.88 3.44 -6.67
CA ASN A 65 -11.27 2.94 -5.36
C ASN A 65 -10.23 1.93 -4.85
N LEU A 66 -9.67 2.25 -3.68
CA LEU A 66 -8.67 1.44 -2.99
C LEU A 66 -9.28 0.16 -2.39
N ARG A 67 -10.59 0.21 -2.12
CA ARG A 67 -11.38 -0.79 -1.43
C ARG A 67 -12.30 -1.49 -2.45
N GLY A 68 -12.19 -2.82 -2.58
CA GLY A 68 -13.00 -3.65 -3.48
C GLY A 68 -12.25 -4.28 -4.66
N PHE A 69 -12.99 -4.94 -5.56
CA PHE A 69 -12.45 -5.57 -6.78
C PHE A 69 -11.86 -4.50 -7.72
N SER A 70 -10.84 -4.84 -8.52
CA SER A 70 -10.29 -3.89 -9.50
C SER A 70 -11.31 -3.73 -10.62
N PRO A 71 -11.95 -2.56 -10.79
CA PRO A 71 -12.93 -2.42 -11.86
C PRO A 71 -12.20 -2.45 -13.20
N ASP A 72 -12.71 -3.21 -14.16
CA ASP A 72 -12.14 -3.27 -15.52
C ASP A 72 -12.32 -1.96 -16.28
N TYR A 73 -13.20 -1.08 -15.79
CA TYR A 73 -13.51 0.24 -16.36
C TYR A 73 -13.34 1.32 -15.29
N CYS A 74 -12.76 2.46 -15.67
CA CYS A 74 -12.61 3.57 -14.75
C CYS A 74 -13.98 4.25 -14.51
N PRO A 75 -14.40 4.46 -13.24
CA PRO A 75 -15.71 5.07 -12.94
C PRO A 75 -15.82 6.54 -13.35
N TYR A 76 -14.70 7.22 -13.61
CA TYR A 76 -14.68 8.63 -14.00
C TYR A 76 -14.66 8.83 -15.52
N CYS A 77 -13.88 8.02 -16.25
CA CYS A 77 -13.70 8.21 -17.70
C CYS A 77 -14.32 7.12 -18.57
N GLY A 78 -14.83 6.03 -17.97
CA GLY A 78 -15.43 4.91 -18.68
C GLY A 78 -14.46 4.08 -19.53
N LYS A 79 -13.17 4.45 -19.60
CA LYS A 79 -12.16 3.70 -20.35
C LYS A 79 -11.74 2.43 -19.61
N LYS A 80 -11.44 1.39 -20.40
CA LYS A 80 -10.92 0.11 -19.91
C LYS A 80 -9.48 0.30 -19.38
N ILE A 81 -9.19 -0.25 -18.21
CA ILE A 81 -7.94 -0.02 -17.44
C ILE A 81 -7.06 -1.26 -17.36
#